data_AF-A0A938GVE7-F1
#
_entry.id   AF-A0A938GVE7-F1
#
_cell.length_a   1.000
_cell.length_b   1.000
_cell.length_c   1.000
_cell.angle_alpha   90.00
_cell.angle_beta   90.00
_cell.angle_gamma   90.00
#
_symmetry.space_group_name_H-M   'P 1'
#
loop_
_entity.id
_entity.type
_entity.pdbx_description
1 polymer ?
#
loop_
_entity_poly.entity_id
_entity_poly.type
_entity_poly.pdbx_seq_one_letter_code
_entity_poly.pdbx_strand_id
1 'polypeptide(L)'
;MSAIDEGIVREYFEQNGFLVRQARKYQVSARRKVAEEEIDLIVFNPAWQRGARNPDFFLFSSELPYVHRAIVAVKGWHTGVFTPSMLKSMPEILGFLQQSVLKEASRLFPPDPADAETAGLTKILVLPSLPTNEPHRTQSVDLLKAAGVDAIISFRAMLLDLLEKIEVNQNYSKSDTLQVMRILKNYDLLKDPQLDL
;
A
#
# COMPACT_ATOMS: atom_id res chain seq x y z
N MET A 1 -14.69 3.68 8.17
CA MET A 1 -14.20 4.55 7.09
C MET A 1 -13.12 3.87 6.21
N SER A 2 -12.93 2.54 6.28
CA SER A 2 -11.87 1.85 5.54
C SER A 2 -12.06 1.83 4.02
N ALA A 3 -13.29 1.98 3.52
CA ALA A 3 -13.60 1.85 2.10
C ALA A 3 -12.87 2.88 1.21
N ILE A 4 -12.70 4.12 1.69
CA ILE A 4 -11.95 5.16 0.96
C ILE A 4 -10.45 4.85 1.02
N ASP A 5 -9.94 4.46 2.18
CA ASP A 5 -8.52 4.14 2.38
C ASP A 5 -8.07 3.02 1.43
N GLU A 6 -8.78 1.89 1.46
CA GLU A 6 -8.55 0.77 0.54
C GLU A 6 -8.86 1.14 -0.91
N GLY A 7 -9.81 2.04 -1.14
CA GLY A 7 -10.14 2.59 -2.45
C GLY A 7 -8.96 3.30 -3.09
N ILE A 8 -8.35 4.25 -2.38
CA ILE A 8 -7.16 4.98 -2.85
C ILE A 8 -6.02 4.01 -3.16
N VAL A 9 -5.74 3.08 -2.25
CA VAL A 9 -4.64 2.12 -2.41
C VAL A 9 -4.87 1.22 -3.62
N ARG A 10 -6.10 0.74 -3.83
CA ARG A 10 -6.46 -0.06 -5.01
C ARG A 10 -6.27 0.71 -6.29
N GLU A 11 -6.83 1.92 -6.40
CA GLU A 11 -6.68 2.75 -7.59
C GLU A 11 -5.21 3.03 -7.88
N TYR A 12 -4.41 3.30 -6.84
CA TYR A 12 -2.96 3.49 -6.99
C TYR A 12 -2.30 2.27 -7.65
N PHE A 13 -2.54 1.06 -7.15
CA PHE A 13 -1.96 -0.15 -7.74
C PHE A 13 -2.51 -0.43 -9.14
N GLU A 14 -3.81 -0.30 -9.37
CA GLU A 14 -4.43 -0.55 -10.69
C GLU A 14 -3.95 0.44 -11.75
N GLN A 15 -3.84 1.74 -11.42
CA GLN A 15 -3.27 2.77 -12.32
C GLN A 15 -1.79 2.53 -12.63
N ASN A 16 -1.09 1.78 -11.77
CA ASN A 16 0.29 1.35 -11.98
C ASN A 16 0.40 -0.05 -12.62
N GLY A 17 -0.70 -0.60 -13.15
CA GLY A 17 -0.70 -1.83 -13.95
C GLY A 17 -0.86 -3.13 -13.14
N PHE A 18 -1.16 -3.05 -11.84
CA PHE A 18 -1.37 -4.23 -11.01
C PHE A 18 -2.79 -4.76 -11.13
N LEU A 19 -2.94 -6.07 -11.03
CA LEU A 19 -4.19 -6.74 -10.72
C LEU A 19 -4.38 -6.73 -9.20
N VAL A 20 -5.49 -6.19 -8.71
CA VAL A 20 -5.75 -6.06 -7.27
C VAL A 20 -6.93 -6.94 -6.86
N ARG A 21 -6.73 -7.69 -5.78
CA ARG A 21 -7.78 -8.45 -5.10
C ARG A 21 -7.93 -7.95 -3.67
N GLN A 22 -9.12 -7.51 -3.31
CA GLN A 22 -9.49 -7.31 -1.90
C GLN A 22 -9.65 -8.68 -1.24
N ALA A 23 -9.02 -8.89 -0.08
CA ALA A 23 -9.15 -10.16 0.62
C ALA A 23 -10.60 -10.41 1.06
N ARG A 24 -11.33 -9.36 1.48
CA ARG A 24 -12.78 -9.37 1.71
C ARG A 24 -13.43 -8.02 1.41
N LYS A 25 -14.72 -8.07 1.05
CA LYS A 25 -15.57 -6.87 0.81
C LYS A 25 -16.38 -6.42 2.03
N TYR A 26 -16.30 -7.13 3.16
CA TYR A 26 -17.09 -6.86 4.36
C TYR A 26 -16.26 -7.15 5.62
N GLN A 27 -16.48 -6.36 6.68
CA GLN A 27 -15.90 -6.58 8.01
C GLN A 27 -16.96 -7.18 8.92
N VAL A 28 -16.59 -8.19 9.71
CA VAL A 28 -17.45 -8.78 10.75
C VAL A 28 -16.93 -8.34 12.11
N SER A 29 -17.61 -7.41 12.76
CA SER A 29 -17.18 -6.82 14.04
C SER A 29 -17.41 -7.72 15.26
N ALA A 30 -18.23 -8.76 15.14
CA ALA A 30 -18.70 -9.57 16.27
C ALA A 30 -17.76 -10.72 16.69
N ARG A 31 -16.59 -10.86 16.05
CA ARG A 31 -15.65 -11.97 16.33
C ARG A 31 -14.20 -11.53 16.24
N ARG A 32 -13.30 -12.36 16.77
CA ARG A 32 -11.85 -12.20 16.62
C ARG A 32 -11.47 -12.23 15.13
N LYS A 33 -10.61 -11.31 14.72
CA LYS A 33 -10.11 -11.25 13.34
C LYS A 33 -9.46 -12.57 12.94
N VAL A 34 -9.82 -13.04 11.76
CA VAL A 34 -9.20 -14.22 11.13
C VAL A 34 -8.00 -13.76 10.30
N ALA A 35 -7.05 -14.65 10.03
CA ALA A 35 -5.83 -14.32 9.29
C ALA A 35 -6.07 -13.59 7.95
N GLU A 36 -7.13 -13.94 7.23
CA GLU A 36 -7.52 -13.25 5.99
C GLU A 36 -7.97 -11.80 6.20
N GLU A 37 -8.43 -11.44 7.39
CA GLU A 37 -8.93 -10.10 7.76
C GLU A 37 -7.80 -9.16 8.20
N GLU A 38 -6.56 -9.66 8.24
CA GLU A 38 -5.35 -8.87 8.47
C GLU A 38 -4.73 -8.33 7.17
N ILE A 39 -5.10 -8.90 6.02
CA ILE A 39 -4.67 -8.44 4.69
C ILE A 39 -5.82 -7.64 4.09
N ASP A 40 -5.54 -6.39 3.71
CA ASP A 40 -6.56 -5.57 3.05
C ASP A 40 -6.58 -5.87 1.54
N LEU A 41 -5.40 -5.92 0.90
CA LEU A 41 -5.27 -6.17 -0.53
C LEU A 41 -4.15 -7.18 -0.82
N ILE A 42 -4.34 -7.95 -1.89
CA ILE A 42 -3.30 -8.72 -2.56
C ILE A 42 -3.15 -8.16 -3.96
N VAL A 43 -1.92 -7.86 -4.36
CA VAL A 43 -1.61 -7.23 -5.63
C VAL A 43 -0.64 -8.08 -6.44
N PHE A 44 -0.83 -8.10 -7.76
CA PHE A 44 -0.04 -8.86 -8.71
C PHE A 44 0.34 -7.98 -9.91
N ASN A 45 1.63 -7.87 -10.20
CA ASN A 45 2.15 -7.11 -11.34
C ASN A 45 2.51 -8.06 -12.49
N PRO A 46 1.69 -8.14 -13.57
CA PRO A 46 2.01 -8.97 -14.72
C PRO A 46 3.23 -8.46 -15.51
N ALA A 47 3.59 -7.18 -15.37
CA ALA A 47 4.66 -6.53 -16.11
C ALA A 47 5.93 -6.30 -15.25
N TRP A 48 6.10 -7.08 -14.17
CA TRP A 48 7.24 -6.93 -13.28
C TRP A 48 8.57 -7.24 -13.98
N GLN A 49 9.65 -6.57 -13.54
CA GLN A 49 10.97 -6.74 -14.10
C GLN A 49 11.67 -7.98 -13.55
N ARG A 50 11.62 -9.07 -14.31
CA ARG A 50 12.21 -10.36 -13.93
C ARG A 50 13.72 -10.27 -13.74
N GLY A 51 14.24 -10.89 -12.67
CA GLY A 51 15.66 -10.91 -12.36
C GLY A 51 16.26 -9.56 -11.95
N ALA A 52 15.42 -8.54 -11.73
CA ALA A 52 15.84 -7.25 -11.19
C ALA A 52 16.10 -7.33 -9.68
N ARG A 53 16.55 -6.20 -9.11
CA ARG A 53 16.73 -6.05 -7.66
C ARG A 53 15.40 -6.10 -6.91
N ASN A 54 15.48 -6.31 -5.59
CA ASN A 54 14.36 -6.04 -4.69
C ASN A 54 14.02 -4.54 -4.68
N PRO A 55 12.73 -4.19 -4.48
CA PRO A 55 12.31 -2.80 -4.33
C PRO A 55 12.94 -2.17 -3.08
N ASP A 56 13.09 -0.86 -3.10
CA ASP A 56 13.53 -0.11 -1.94
C ASP A 56 12.44 -0.09 -0.84
N PHE A 57 12.86 0.14 0.40
CA PHE A 57 11.93 0.13 1.55
C PHE A 57 10.85 1.22 1.43
N PHE A 58 11.15 2.36 0.80
CA PHE A 58 10.16 3.39 0.50
C PHE A 58 9.68 3.19 -0.94
N LEU A 59 8.44 2.75 -1.12
CA LEU A 59 7.85 2.59 -2.44
C LEU A 59 7.35 3.93 -2.96
N PHE A 60 7.87 4.28 -4.12
CA PHE A 60 7.30 5.27 -5.04
C PHE A 60 6.89 4.56 -6.33
N SER A 61 6.20 5.24 -7.24
CA SER A 61 5.79 4.63 -8.51
C SER A 61 6.96 4.09 -9.33
N SER A 62 8.16 4.67 -9.19
CA SER A 62 9.39 4.18 -9.80
C SER A 62 9.87 2.81 -9.29
N GLU A 63 9.47 2.42 -8.08
CA GLU A 63 9.88 1.15 -7.45
C GLU A 63 8.89 0.01 -7.72
N LEU A 64 7.66 0.34 -8.13
CA LEU A 64 6.61 -0.64 -8.39
C LEU A 64 6.95 -1.69 -9.48
N PRO A 65 7.72 -1.38 -10.54
CA PRO A 65 8.14 -2.39 -11.52
C PRO A 65 8.94 -3.54 -10.92
N TYR A 66 9.56 -3.36 -9.74
CA TYR A 66 10.31 -4.40 -9.03
C TYR A 66 9.45 -5.24 -8.08
N VAL A 67 8.18 -4.88 -7.90
CA VAL A 67 7.23 -5.63 -7.08
C VAL A 67 6.44 -6.57 -8.00
N HIS A 68 6.71 -7.87 -7.92
CA HIS A 68 5.90 -8.88 -8.63
C HIS A 68 4.58 -9.12 -7.91
N ARG A 69 4.62 -9.45 -6.62
CA ARG A 69 3.46 -9.84 -5.83
C ARG A 69 3.59 -9.28 -4.43
N ALA A 70 2.50 -8.74 -3.89
CA ALA A 70 2.52 -8.23 -2.54
C ALA A 70 1.21 -8.47 -1.79
N ILE A 71 1.34 -8.62 -0.47
CA ILE A 71 0.24 -8.36 0.46
C ILE A 71 0.37 -6.95 0.97
N VAL A 72 -0.77 -6.27 1.09
CA VAL A 72 -0.84 -4.87 1.48
C VAL A 72 -1.74 -4.76 2.70
N ALA A 73 -1.18 -4.22 3.77
CA ALA A 73 -1.91 -3.79 4.95
C ALA A 73 -2.07 -2.28 4.95
N VAL A 74 -3.28 -1.78 5.15
CA VAL A 74 -3.65 -0.38 5.08
C VAL A 74 -3.96 0.17 6.46
N LYS A 75 -3.19 1.17 6.88
CA LYS A 75 -3.48 1.95 8.08
C LYS A 75 -4.00 3.31 7.66
N GLY A 76 -5.28 3.56 7.95
CA GLY A 76 -6.03 4.67 7.37
C GLY A 76 -5.37 6.03 7.53
N TRP A 77 -5.50 6.91 6.55
CA TRP A 77 -4.80 8.21 6.49
C TRP A 77 -5.00 9.12 7.71
N HIS A 78 -6.05 8.88 8.51
CA HIS A 78 -6.39 9.63 9.70
C HIS A 78 -5.67 9.13 10.97
N THR A 79 -4.95 8.00 10.90
CA THR A 79 -4.27 7.39 12.05
C THR A 79 -2.91 8.02 12.35
N GLY A 80 -2.86 9.34 12.54
CA GLY A 80 -1.69 10.07 13.06
C GLY A 80 -0.32 9.75 12.43
N VAL A 81 0.74 10.14 13.14
CA VAL A 81 2.14 9.90 12.74
C VAL A 81 2.65 8.61 13.39
N PHE A 82 3.25 7.71 12.60
CA PHE A 82 3.74 6.42 13.08
C PHE A 82 5.09 6.55 13.79
N THR A 83 5.05 7.00 15.05
CA THR A 83 6.25 7.16 15.90
C THR A 83 6.78 5.82 16.42
N PRO A 84 8.05 5.77 16.88
CA PRO A 84 8.60 4.55 17.48
C PRO A 84 7.80 4.05 18.69
N SER A 85 7.26 4.97 19.49
CA SER A 85 6.42 4.64 20.65
C SER A 85 5.09 4.00 20.24
N MET A 86 4.45 4.54 19.21
CA MET A 86 3.19 4.00 18.67
C MET A 86 3.38 2.58 18.12
N LEU A 87 4.46 2.35 17.36
CA LEU A 87 4.79 1.03 16.81
C LEU A 87 5.01 -0.02 17.91
N LYS A 88 5.61 0.38 19.03
CA LYS A 88 5.82 -0.50 20.19
C LYS A 88 4.54 -0.77 20.97
N SER A 89 3.63 0.20 21.05
CA SER A 89 2.38 0.06 21.81
C SER A 89 1.25 -0.61 21.03
N MET A 90 1.34 -0.70 19.70
CA MET A 90 0.28 -1.24 18.83
C MET A 90 0.80 -2.37 17.92
N PRO A 91 1.11 -3.56 18.49
CA PRO A 91 1.66 -4.68 17.72
C PRO A 91 0.68 -5.23 16.68
N GLU A 92 -0.63 -5.02 16.87
CA GLU A 92 -1.69 -5.38 15.93
C GLU A 92 -1.57 -4.70 14.54
N ILE A 93 -0.85 -3.58 14.45
CA ILE A 93 -0.53 -2.94 13.16
C ILE A 93 0.19 -3.92 12.23
N LEU A 94 0.97 -4.83 12.82
CA LEU A 94 1.80 -5.82 12.16
C LEU A 94 1.13 -7.20 12.09
N GLY A 95 -0.17 -7.30 12.37
CA GLY A 95 -0.92 -8.56 12.34
C GLY A 95 -0.79 -9.32 11.02
N PHE A 96 -0.69 -8.60 9.90
CA PHE A 96 -0.51 -9.16 8.57
C PHE A 96 0.82 -9.93 8.36
N LEU A 97 1.79 -9.75 9.26
CA LEU A 97 3.08 -10.44 9.24
C LEU A 97 3.04 -11.81 9.95
N GLN A 98 1.93 -12.16 10.59
CA GLN A 98 1.79 -13.45 11.27
C GLN A 98 1.91 -14.61 10.28
N GLN A 99 2.57 -15.70 10.70
CA GLN A 99 2.79 -16.85 9.82
C GLN A 99 1.49 -17.48 9.28
N SER A 100 0.40 -17.48 10.06
CA SER A 100 -0.92 -17.94 9.61
C SER A 100 -1.44 -17.13 8.43
N VAL A 101 -1.23 -15.81 8.46
CA VAL A 101 -1.61 -14.86 7.41
C VAL A 101 -0.77 -15.08 6.15
N LEU A 102 0.55 -15.19 6.32
CA LEU A 102 1.47 -15.41 5.19
C LEU A 102 1.22 -16.75 4.49
N LYS A 103 0.94 -17.82 5.24
CA LYS A 103 0.56 -19.12 4.67
C LYS A 103 -0.72 -19.03 3.86
N GLU A 104 -1.73 -18.33 4.36
CA GLU A 104 -2.99 -18.14 3.66
C GLU A 104 -2.81 -17.30 2.38
N ALA A 105 -2.05 -16.21 2.45
CA ALA A 105 -1.70 -15.41 1.27
C ALA A 105 -1.01 -16.25 0.19
N SER A 106 -0.07 -17.12 0.60
CA SER A 106 0.67 -18.01 -0.30
C SER A 106 -0.23 -19.09 -0.91
N ARG A 107 -1.29 -19.52 -0.19
CA ARG A 107 -2.32 -20.43 -0.72
C ARG A 107 -3.17 -19.75 -1.79
N LEU A 108 -3.54 -18.50 -1.57
CA LEU A 108 -4.35 -17.71 -2.51
C LEU A 108 -3.56 -17.28 -3.75
N PHE A 109 -2.25 -17.07 -3.60
CA PHE A 109 -1.32 -16.67 -4.66
C PHE A 109 -0.05 -17.53 -4.60
N PRO A 110 -0.11 -18.77 -5.12
CA PRO A 110 1.05 -19.64 -5.12
C PRO A 110 2.22 -19.03 -5.93
N PRO A 111 3.48 -19.22 -5.49
CA PRO A 111 4.64 -18.88 -6.31
C PRO A 111 4.58 -19.60 -7.64
N ASP A 112 4.85 -18.86 -8.72
CA ASP A 112 5.13 -19.48 -10.00
C ASP A 112 6.42 -20.29 -9.83
N PRO A 113 6.43 -21.61 -10.13
CA PRO A 113 7.63 -22.43 -10.03
C PRO A 113 8.82 -21.86 -10.81
N ALA A 114 8.56 -21.13 -11.91
CA ALA A 114 9.60 -20.51 -12.72
C ALA A 114 10.25 -19.28 -12.05
N ASP A 115 9.53 -18.60 -11.16
CA ASP A 115 9.95 -17.35 -10.51
C ASP A 115 10.13 -17.52 -8.98
N ALA A 116 10.08 -18.75 -8.47
CA ALA A 116 10.05 -19.07 -7.04
C ALA A 116 11.32 -18.66 -6.28
N GLU A 117 12.47 -18.63 -6.96
CA GLU A 117 13.75 -18.21 -6.36
C GLU A 117 13.95 -16.69 -6.36
N THR A 118 13.25 -15.96 -7.25
CA THR A 118 13.51 -14.53 -7.52
C THR A 118 12.41 -13.60 -7.01
N ALA A 119 11.16 -14.07 -6.91
CA ALA A 119 10.02 -13.22 -6.58
C ALA A 119 9.21 -13.74 -5.39
N GLY A 120 9.73 -13.47 -4.18
CA GLY A 120 9.00 -13.65 -2.93
C GLY A 120 7.73 -12.78 -2.85
N LEU A 121 6.86 -13.10 -1.89
CA LEU A 121 5.67 -12.29 -1.59
C LEU A 121 6.09 -11.06 -0.76
N THR A 122 6.07 -9.87 -1.36
CA THR A 122 6.44 -8.62 -0.68
C THR A 122 5.37 -8.22 0.35
N LYS A 123 5.81 -7.81 1.53
CA LYS A 123 4.96 -7.33 2.63
C LYS A 123 4.96 -5.81 2.68
N ILE A 124 3.91 -5.20 2.14
CA ILE A 124 3.76 -3.75 2.02
C ILE A 124 2.86 -3.21 3.13
N LEU A 125 3.31 -2.16 3.82
CA LEU A 125 2.50 -1.40 4.77
C LEU A 125 2.19 -0.01 4.22
N VAL A 126 0.91 0.30 4.06
CA VAL A 126 0.45 1.66 3.77
C VAL A 126 0.24 2.40 5.08
N LEU A 127 0.84 3.58 5.18
CA LEU A 127 0.76 4.42 6.37
C LEU A 127 0.49 5.90 6.02
N PRO A 128 -0.07 6.69 6.93
CA PRO A 128 -0.30 8.11 6.70
C PRO A 128 1.02 8.87 6.52
N SER A 129 1.89 8.78 7.52
CA SER A 129 3.19 9.44 7.55
C SER A 129 4.10 8.84 8.63
N LEU A 130 5.41 9.05 8.44
CA LEU A 130 6.42 8.84 9.46
C LEU A 130 6.84 10.18 10.08
N PRO A 131 7.47 10.17 11.26
CA PRO A 131 8.11 11.36 11.81
C PRO A 131 9.07 11.98 10.78
N THR A 132 9.08 13.30 10.70
CA THR A 132 10.00 14.04 9.81
C THR A 132 11.31 14.38 10.51
N ASN A 133 11.32 14.40 11.84
CA ASN A 133 12.49 14.69 12.66
C ASN A 133 13.34 13.44 12.91
N GLU A 134 14.65 13.58 12.71
CA GLU A 134 15.62 12.62 13.21
C GLU A 134 15.81 12.80 14.73
N PRO A 135 16.09 11.73 15.50
CA PRO A 135 16.32 10.35 15.07
C PRO A 135 15.04 9.50 14.94
N HIS A 136 13.86 10.07 15.24
CA HIS A 136 12.62 9.31 15.34
C HIS A 136 12.18 8.69 14.01
N ARG A 137 12.48 9.36 12.89
CA ARG A 137 12.25 8.82 11.55
C ARG A 137 13.04 7.53 11.33
N THR A 138 14.36 7.56 11.51
CA THR A 138 15.23 6.38 11.36
C THR A 138 14.80 5.25 12.29
N GLN A 139 14.53 5.55 13.56
CA GLN A 139 14.07 4.55 14.52
C GLN A 139 12.75 3.87 14.11
N SER A 140 11.82 4.63 13.52
CA SER A 140 10.54 4.07 13.07
C SER A 140 10.74 3.14 11.87
N VAL A 141 11.60 3.53 10.93
CA VAL A 141 11.99 2.70 9.77
C VAL A 141 12.64 1.40 10.24
N ASP A 142 13.58 1.47 11.17
CA ASP A 142 14.29 0.30 11.67
C ASP A 142 13.37 -0.66 12.40
N LEU A 143 12.41 -0.16 13.19
CA LEU A 143 11.40 -0.99 13.85
C LEU A 143 10.51 -1.73 12.84
N LEU A 144 10.09 -1.06 11.76
CA LEU A 144 9.27 -1.68 10.72
C LEU A 144 10.05 -2.76 9.95
N LYS A 145 11.31 -2.48 9.59
CA LYS A 145 12.19 -3.46 8.95
C LYS A 145 12.44 -4.66 9.87
N ALA A 146 12.76 -4.42 11.13
CA ALA A 146 12.99 -5.47 12.13
C ALA A 146 11.74 -6.34 12.37
N ALA A 147 10.54 -5.77 12.23
CA ALA A 147 9.30 -6.51 12.29
C ALA A 147 9.05 -7.41 11.06
N GLY A 148 9.76 -7.20 9.96
CA GLY A 148 9.62 -7.99 8.72
C GLY A 148 8.72 -7.36 7.67
N VAL A 149 8.47 -6.05 7.76
CA VAL A 149 7.91 -5.24 6.65
C VAL A 149 8.98 -5.10 5.59
N ASP A 150 8.65 -5.42 4.34
CA ASP A 150 9.61 -5.34 3.24
C ASP A 150 9.63 -3.93 2.64
N ALA A 151 8.47 -3.28 2.59
CA ALA A 151 8.35 -1.92 2.06
C ALA A 151 7.15 -1.15 2.63
N ILE A 152 7.21 0.17 2.55
CA ILE A 152 6.17 1.09 2.96
C ILE A 152 5.79 2.05 1.85
N ILE A 153 4.53 2.48 1.87
CA ILE A 153 4.05 3.55 0.99
C ILE A 153 3.17 4.52 1.76
N SER A 154 3.31 5.81 1.48
CA SER A 154 2.51 6.84 2.14
C SER A 154 1.27 7.21 1.31
N PHE A 155 0.18 7.59 1.99
CA PHE A 155 -0.97 8.18 1.31
C PHE A 155 -0.59 9.39 0.46
N ARG A 156 0.32 10.23 0.96
CA ARG A 156 0.82 11.38 0.19
C ARG A 156 1.44 10.94 -1.14
N ALA A 157 2.33 9.95 -1.13
CA ALA A 157 2.99 9.47 -2.35
C ALA A 157 1.98 8.91 -3.35
N MET A 158 1.01 8.11 -2.89
CA MET A 158 -0.03 7.55 -3.77
C MET A 158 -0.92 8.64 -4.37
N LEU A 159 -1.37 9.60 -3.55
CA LEU A 159 -2.25 10.68 -4.01
C LEU A 159 -1.54 11.58 -5.01
N LEU A 160 -0.26 11.90 -4.81
CA LEU A 160 0.52 12.68 -5.77
C LEU A 160 0.63 11.96 -7.12
N ASP A 161 0.98 10.68 -7.11
CA ASP A 161 1.08 9.86 -8.33
C ASP A 161 -0.26 9.74 -9.07
N LEU A 162 -1.35 9.52 -8.34
CA LEU A 162 -2.69 9.47 -8.92
C LEU A 162 -3.10 10.82 -9.52
N LEU A 163 -2.86 11.93 -8.82
CA LEU A 163 -3.19 13.26 -9.32
C LEU A 163 -2.41 13.62 -10.58
N GLU A 164 -1.15 13.20 -10.66
CA GLU A 164 -0.33 13.36 -11.86
C GLU A 164 -0.94 12.60 -13.05
N LYS A 165 -1.32 11.33 -12.86
CA LYS A 165 -1.83 10.43 -13.92
C LYS A 165 -3.30 10.63 -14.32
N ILE A 166 -4.11 11.26 -13.48
CA ILE A 166 -5.53 11.49 -13.79
C ILE A 166 -5.66 12.50 -14.93
N GLU A 167 -6.37 12.10 -15.97
CA GLU A 167 -6.64 12.90 -17.16
C GLU A 167 -8.05 13.51 -17.10
N VAL A 168 -8.16 14.83 -17.20
CA VAL A 168 -9.45 15.53 -17.12
C VAL A 168 -10.43 15.13 -18.23
N ASN A 169 -9.91 14.65 -19.36
CA ASN A 169 -10.68 14.24 -20.53
C ASN A 169 -11.06 12.75 -20.54
N GLN A 170 -10.63 11.96 -19.54
CA GLN A 170 -10.98 10.55 -19.41
C GLN A 170 -12.21 10.34 -18.50
N ASN A 171 -12.90 9.22 -18.68
CA ASN A 171 -14.07 8.87 -17.87
C ASN A 171 -13.71 7.81 -16.82
N TYR A 172 -13.74 8.21 -15.54
CA TYR A 172 -13.49 7.34 -14.39
C TYR A 172 -14.78 6.89 -13.68
N SER A 173 -15.90 6.74 -14.41
CA SER A 173 -17.23 6.38 -13.87
C SER A 173 -17.29 5.10 -13.02
N LYS A 174 -16.27 4.24 -13.07
CA LYS A 174 -16.17 3.02 -12.25
C LYS A 174 -15.43 3.24 -10.92
N SER A 175 -14.91 4.44 -10.69
CA SER A 175 -14.15 4.80 -9.51
C SER A 175 -14.58 6.16 -8.99
N ASP A 176 -15.34 6.17 -7.88
CA ASP A 176 -15.71 7.41 -7.21
C ASP A 176 -14.47 8.20 -6.77
N THR A 177 -13.42 7.51 -6.32
CA THR A 177 -12.15 8.12 -5.90
C THR A 177 -11.49 8.89 -7.05
N LEU A 178 -11.26 8.23 -8.20
CA LEU A 178 -10.65 8.89 -9.36
C LEU A 178 -11.56 9.97 -9.94
N GLN A 179 -12.87 9.76 -9.92
CA GLN A 179 -13.84 10.74 -10.41
C GLN A 179 -13.84 12.01 -9.54
N VAL A 180 -13.77 11.89 -8.21
CA VAL A 180 -13.62 13.05 -7.31
C VAL A 180 -12.30 13.78 -7.58
N MET A 181 -11.19 13.05 -7.67
CA MET A 181 -9.87 13.64 -7.97
C MET A 181 -9.87 14.36 -9.34
N ARG A 182 -10.51 13.77 -10.35
CA ARG A 182 -10.70 14.38 -11.67
C ARG A 182 -11.51 15.67 -11.60
N ILE A 183 -12.61 15.70 -10.82
CA ILE A 183 -13.41 16.92 -10.62
C ILE A 183 -12.54 18.01 -10.01
N LEU A 184 -11.80 17.70 -8.94
CA LEU A 184 -10.92 18.67 -8.29
C LEU A 184 -9.85 19.22 -9.26
N LYS A 185 -9.25 18.35 -10.09
CA LYS A 185 -8.28 18.75 -11.11
C LYS A 185 -8.90 19.61 -12.21
N ASN A 186 -10.10 19.27 -12.68
CA ASN A 186 -10.79 19.98 -13.77
C ASN A 186 -11.22 21.41 -13.40
N TYR A 187 -11.42 21.69 -12.11
CA TYR A 187 -11.78 23.02 -11.61
C TYR A 187 -10.59 23.77 -10.98
N ASP A 188 -9.36 23.33 -11.24
CA ASP A 188 -8.13 23.95 -10.73
C ASP A 188 -8.12 24.11 -9.19
N LEU A 189 -8.79 23.19 -8.48
CA LEU A 189 -8.88 23.20 -7.01
C LEU A 189 -7.67 22.54 -6.33
N LEU A 190 -6.75 22.00 -7.13
CA LEU A 190 -5.53 21.36 -6.67
C LEU A 190 -4.34 22.26 -6.98
N LYS A 191 -3.57 22.60 -5.96
CA LYS A 191 -2.30 23.32 -6.16
C LYS A 191 -1.20 22.34 -6.54
N ASP A 192 -0.37 22.73 -7.49
CA ASP A 192 0.85 21.99 -7.76
C ASP A 192 1.73 21.97 -6.51
N PRO A 193 2.28 20.80 -6.11
CA PRO A 193 3.13 20.66 -4.93
C PRO A 193 4.42 21.50 -4.98
N GLN A 194 4.72 22.15 -6.10
CA GLN A 194 5.98 22.82 -6.39
C GLN A 194 6.09 24.22 -5.76
N LEU A 195 5.08 24.69 -5.02
CA LEU A 195 5.06 26.05 -4.44
C LEU A 195 5.41 26.14 -2.94
N ASP A 196 5.67 25.02 -2.25
CA ASP A 196 6.05 25.02 -0.83
C ASP A 196 7.41 24.34 -0.60
N LEU A 197 8.48 24.93 -1.17
CA LEU A 197 9.88 24.61 -0.88
C LEU A 197 10.54 25.75 -0.11
#